data_AF-A0A950X822-F1
#
_entry.id   AF-A0A950X822-F1
#
_cell.length_a   1.000
_cell.length_b   1.000
_cell.length_c   1.000
_cell.angle_alpha   90.00
_cell.angle_beta   90.00
_cell.angle_gamma   90.00
#
_symmetry.space_group_name_H-M   'P 1'
#
loop_
_entity.id
_entity.type
_entity.pdbx_description
1 polymer ?
#
loop_
_entity_poly.entity_id
_entity_poly.type
_entity_poly.pdbx_seq_one_letter_code
_entity_poly.pdbx_strand_id
1 'polypeptide(L)'
;MDNTSEQELNDRLSLIERMIAEGRRNTESYGWTFVLWGVAQYVAIGWSAWGHSAWAWPITISVAILATVLLSLSKAGHHAATTLGRAIGSIWMAVATSMFLLFLSLGFSGRLNDQHVFVAVLSAMLGMANGASALILRWRVQFACAIAWWVTAVASCFGTDAQSIVLYLVALFLCQIVFGIYAMMGEVQARKRRARGDA
;
A
#
# COMPACT_ATOMS: atom_id res chain seq x y z
N MET A 1 17.71 -43.56 -1.39
CA MET A 1 17.17 -42.57 -2.34
C MET A 1 16.28 -41.51 -1.68
N ASP A 2 15.98 -41.62 -0.37
CA ASP A 2 15.09 -40.69 0.35
C ASP A 2 15.78 -39.38 0.83
N ASN A 3 17.08 -39.46 1.19
CA ASN A 3 17.83 -38.30 1.71
C ASN A 3 17.99 -37.16 0.69
N THR A 4 18.06 -37.48 -0.61
CA THR A 4 18.25 -36.48 -1.67
C THR A 4 16.97 -35.67 -1.91
N SER A 5 15.80 -36.29 -1.80
CA SER A 5 14.51 -35.59 -1.89
C SER A 5 14.24 -34.70 -0.68
N GLU A 6 14.59 -35.13 0.53
CA GLU A 6 14.43 -34.30 1.74
C GLU A 6 15.34 -33.07 1.70
N GLN A 7 16.59 -33.23 1.27
CA GLN A 7 17.52 -32.10 1.11
C GLN A 7 17.01 -31.11 0.06
N GLU A 8 16.53 -31.59 -1.09
CA GLU A 8 15.97 -30.73 -2.14
C GLU A 8 14.70 -29.98 -1.68
N LEU A 9 13.83 -30.64 -0.90
CA LEU A 9 12.65 -30.02 -0.28
C LEU A 9 13.04 -28.93 0.72
N ASN A 10 14.02 -29.22 1.58
CA ASN A 10 14.52 -28.26 2.57
C ASN A 10 15.20 -27.06 1.90
N ASP A 11 15.96 -27.28 0.83
CA ASP A 11 16.59 -26.19 0.08
C ASP A 11 15.56 -25.30 -0.60
N ARG A 12 14.54 -25.88 -1.24
CA ARG A 12 13.42 -25.13 -1.84
C ARG A 12 12.63 -24.35 -0.78
N LEU A 13 12.36 -24.95 0.38
CA LEU A 13 11.65 -24.30 1.48
C LEU A 13 12.48 -23.13 2.03
N SER A 14 13.78 -23.35 2.28
CA SER A 14 14.69 -22.32 2.77
C SER A 14 14.83 -21.15 1.77
N LEU A 15 14.82 -21.44 0.47
CA LEU A 15 14.82 -20.42 -0.58
C LEU A 15 13.53 -19.59 -0.53
N ILE A 16 12.36 -20.23 -0.42
CA ILE A 16 11.07 -19.53 -0.29
C ILE A 16 11.03 -18.68 0.97
N GLU A 17 11.50 -19.20 2.10
CA GLU A 17 11.54 -18.46 3.37
C GLU A 17 12.46 -17.25 3.29
N ARG A 18 13.64 -17.39 2.66
CA ARG A 18 14.54 -16.27 2.36
C ARG A 18 13.88 -15.24 1.46
N MET A 19 13.22 -15.67 0.37
CA MET A 19 12.49 -14.79 -0.54
C MET A 19 11.35 -14.05 0.17
N ILE A 20 10.61 -14.70 1.08
CA ILE A 20 9.54 -14.08 1.88
C ILE A 20 10.13 -13.09 2.89
N ALA A 21 11.23 -13.45 3.57
CA ALA A 21 11.91 -12.55 4.51
C ALA A 21 12.49 -11.32 3.81
N GLU A 22 13.05 -11.50 2.62
CA GLU A 22 13.60 -10.42 1.81
C GLU A 22 12.49 -9.53 1.24
N GLY A 23 11.39 -10.12 0.79
CA GLY A 23 10.20 -9.36 0.39
C GLY A 23 9.63 -8.52 1.53
N ARG A 24 9.56 -9.05 2.76
CA ARG A 24 9.10 -8.27 3.93
C ARG A 24 10.01 -7.08 4.20
N ARG A 25 11.33 -7.28 4.17
CA ARG A 25 12.32 -6.20 4.32
C ARG A 25 12.20 -5.16 3.21
N ASN A 26 11.92 -5.59 1.99
CA ASN A 26 11.67 -4.67 0.89
C ASN A 26 10.39 -3.87 1.13
N THR A 27 9.28 -4.51 1.53
CA THR A 27 8.03 -3.78 1.85
C THR A 27 8.21 -2.82 3.03
N GLU A 28 9.02 -3.18 4.03
CA GLU A 28 9.42 -2.27 5.12
C GLU A 28 10.15 -1.02 4.60
N SER A 29 11.07 -1.19 3.64
CA SER A 29 11.80 -0.07 3.03
C SER A 29 10.96 0.83 2.12
N TYR A 30 9.80 0.34 1.67
CA TYR A 30 8.77 1.12 0.97
C TYR A 30 7.69 1.69 1.93
N GLY A 31 7.82 1.51 3.24
CA GLY A 31 6.88 2.07 4.24
C GLY A 31 6.68 3.58 4.12
N TRP A 32 7.72 4.32 3.72
CA TRP A 32 7.64 5.76 3.47
C TRP A 32 6.67 6.13 2.34
N THR A 33 6.50 5.24 1.35
CA THR A 33 5.56 5.45 0.25
C THR A 33 4.12 5.42 0.78
N PHE A 34 3.77 4.45 1.64
CA PHE A 34 2.45 4.41 2.30
C PHE A 34 2.17 5.70 3.09
N VAL A 35 3.14 6.20 3.85
CA VAL A 35 2.98 7.47 4.59
C VAL A 35 2.79 8.66 3.65
N LEU A 36 3.64 8.79 2.63
CA LEU A 36 3.57 9.88 1.65
C LEU A 36 2.20 9.92 0.97
N TRP A 37 1.72 8.78 0.50
CA TRP A 37 0.43 8.67 -0.19
C TRP A 37 -0.75 8.88 0.77
N GLY A 38 -0.64 8.43 2.02
CA GLY A 38 -1.63 8.73 3.06
C GLY A 38 -1.74 10.23 3.35
N VAL A 39 -0.61 10.91 3.54
CA VAL A 39 -0.60 12.37 3.77
C VAL A 39 -1.13 13.13 2.56
N ALA A 40 -0.73 12.74 1.34
CA ALA A 40 -1.21 13.38 0.12
C ALA A 40 -2.74 13.32 -0.01
N GLN A 41 -3.36 12.18 0.34
CA GLN A 41 -4.83 12.06 0.33
C GLN A 41 -5.52 12.92 1.40
N TYR A 42 -4.95 13.01 2.60
CA TYR A 42 -5.45 13.92 3.64
C TYR A 42 -5.45 15.38 3.16
N VAL A 43 -4.35 15.81 2.53
CA VAL A 43 -4.22 17.16 1.95
C VAL A 43 -5.23 17.37 0.82
N ALA A 44 -5.41 16.39 -0.06
CA ALA A 44 -6.37 16.46 -1.16
C ALA A 44 -7.81 16.63 -0.68
N ILE A 45 -8.22 15.82 0.31
CA ILE A 45 -9.57 15.87 0.89
C ILE A 45 -9.78 17.19 1.62
N GLY A 46 -8.82 17.63 2.45
CA GLY A 46 -8.89 18.91 3.17
C GLY A 46 -8.97 20.11 2.23
N TRP A 47 -8.17 20.12 1.16
CA TRP A 47 -8.23 21.16 0.13
C TRP A 47 -9.58 21.15 -0.59
N SER A 48 -10.04 19.98 -1.03
CA SER A 48 -11.33 19.84 -1.74
C SER A 48 -12.51 20.34 -0.88
N ALA A 49 -12.46 20.09 0.44
CA ALA A 49 -13.47 20.58 1.38
C ALA A 49 -13.45 22.10 1.58
N TRP A 50 -12.28 22.75 1.60
CA TRP A 50 -12.18 24.20 1.82
C TRP A 50 -12.42 25.06 0.59
N GLY A 51 -12.01 24.59 -0.60
CA GLY A 51 -12.00 25.43 -1.80
C GLY A 51 -12.96 25.00 -2.90
N HIS A 52 -13.69 23.89 -2.73
CA HIS A 52 -14.44 23.21 -3.81
C HIS A 52 -13.64 23.10 -5.12
N SER A 53 -12.30 22.97 -4.99
CA SER A 53 -11.41 23.06 -6.13
C SER A 53 -11.23 21.68 -6.73
N ALA A 54 -11.76 21.48 -7.94
CA ALA A 54 -11.56 20.27 -8.73
C ALA A 54 -10.08 19.96 -9.03
N TRP A 55 -9.19 20.97 -8.84
CA TRP A 55 -7.75 20.86 -9.05
C TRP A 55 -6.98 20.24 -7.88
N ALA A 56 -7.59 20.14 -6.69
CA ALA A 56 -6.94 19.56 -5.52
C ALA A 56 -6.40 18.15 -5.82
N TRP A 57 -7.24 17.28 -6.38
CA TRP A 57 -6.90 15.89 -6.66
C TRP A 57 -5.79 15.72 -7.73
N PRO A 58 -5.87 16.33 -8.93
CA PRO A 58 -4.80 16.23 -9.94
C PRO A 58 -3.45 16.75 -9.45
N ILE A 59 -3.44 17.87 -8.71
CA ILE A 59 -2.21 18.47 -8.20
C ILE A 59 -1.57 17.56 -7.15
N THR A 60 -2.34 17.10 -6.16
CA THR A 60 -1.79 16.22 -5.10
C THR A 60 -1.29 14.90 -5.66
N ILE A 61 -1.99 14.31 -6.63
CA ILE A 61 -1.56 13.07 -7.29
C ILE A 61 -0.25 13.31 -8.05
N SER A 62 -0.16 14.39 -8.83
CA SER A 62 1.04 14.71 -9.61
C SER A 62 2.26 14.91 -8.70
N VAL A 63 2.10 15.65 -7.60
CA VAL A 63 3.15 15.87 -6.60
C VAL A 63 3.54 14.56 -5.92
N ALA A 64 2.58 13.72 -5.53
CA ALA A 64 2.85 12.43 -4.89
C ALA A 64 3.60 11.46 -5.81
N ILE A 65 3.23 11.40 -7.10
CA ILE A 65 3.94 10.59 -8.10
C ILE A 65 5.37 11.10 -8.26
N LEU A 66 5.55 12.41 -8.47
CA LEU A 66 6.86 13.01 -8.67
C LEU A 66 7.77 12.78 -7.46
N ALA A 67 7.25 13.01 -6.24
CA ALA A 67 7.96 12.73 -5.00
C ALA A 67 8.32 11.24 -4.87
N THR A 68 7.40 10.33 -5.23
CA THR A 68 7.66 8.88 -5.20
C THR A 68 8.77 8.50 -6.17
N VAL A 69 8.75 9.03 -7.40
CA VAL A 69 9.77 8.73 -8.42
C VAL A 69 11.14 9.28 -7.97
N LEU A 70 11.23 10.54 -7.56
CA LEU A 70 12.48 11.15 -7.13
C LEU A 70 13.10 10.44 -5.92
N LEU A 71 12.29 10.13 -4.91
CA LEU A 71 12.75 9.42 -3.72
C LEU A 71 13.12 7.96 -4.03
N SER A 72 12.39 7.28 -4.93
CA SER A 72 12.74 5.93 -5.37
C SER A 72 14.05 5.89 -6.14
N LEU A 73 14.29 6.86 -7.03
CA LEU A 73 15.56 7.01 -7.74
C LEU A 73 16.73 7.26 -6.79
N SER A 74 16.53 8.10 -5.77
CA SER A 74 17.56 8.34 -4.74
C SER A 74 17.90 7.10 -3.90
N LYS A 75 16.96 6.15 -3.78
CA LYS A 75 17.11 4.91 -3.02
C LYS A 75 17.46 3.69 -3.89
N ALA A 76 17.42 3.81 -5.22
CA ALA A 76 17.64 2.71 -6.16
C ALA A 76 19.05 2.10 -6.09
N GLY A 77 20.01 2.81 -5.49
CA GLY A 77 21.41 2.37 -5.40
C GLY A 77 21.70 1.21 -4.44
N HIS A 78 20.73 0.64 -3.71
CA HIS A 78 21.03 -0.29 -2.61
C HIS A 78 20.46 -1.71 -2.66
N HIS A 79 19.43 -2.05 -3.44
CA HIS A 79 18.82 -3.40 -3.38
C HIS A 79 18.47 -3.98 -4.76
N ALA A 80 18.96 -5.18 -5.03
CA ALA A 80 18.56 -5.97 -6.18
C ALA A 80 17.06 -6.31 -6.09
N ALA A 81 16.31 -6.05 -7.15
CA ALA A 81 14.87 -6.30 -7.18
C ALA A 81 14.57 -7.80 -7.05
N THR A 82 14.04 -8.21 -5.90
CA THR A 82 13.63 -9.60 -5.68
C THR A 82 12.39 -9.94 -6.51
N THR A 83 12.24 -11.21 -6.90
CA THR A 83 11.03 -11.72 -7.59
C THR A 83 9.76 -11.37 -6.81
N LEU A 84 9.82 -11.41 -5.49
CA LEU A 84 8.71 -11.08 -4.60
C LEU A 84 8.40 -9.58 -4.59
N GLY A 85 9.43 -8.73 -4.56
CA GLY A 85 9.29 -7.28 -4.70
C GLY A 85 8.69 -6.87 -6.06
N ARG A 86 9.09 -7.55 -7.14
CA ARG A 86 8.48 -7.36 -8.47
C ARG A 86 7.00 -7.76 -8.50
N ALA A 87 6.65 -8.90 -7.89
CA ALA A 87 5.26 -9.36 -7.83
C ALA A 87 4.38 -8.34 -7.07
N ILE A 88 4.82 -7.88 -5.90
CA ILE A 88 4.11 -6.84 -5.13
C ILE A 88 4.02 -5.54 -5.93
N GLY A 89 5.12 -5.10 -6.55
CA GLY A 89 5.15 -3.93 -7.42
C GLY A 89 4.14 -4.02 -8.57
N SER A 90 4.01 -5.19 -9.20
CA SER A 90 3.01 -5.41 -10.26
C SER A 90 1.57 -5.33 -9.76
N ILE A 91 1.27 -5.78 -8.53
CA ILE A 91 -0.06 -5.64 -7.92
C ILE A 91 -0.39 -4.16 -7.74
N TRP A 92 0.54 -3.38 -7.19
CA TRP A 92 0.35 -1.95 -6.99
C TRP A 92 0.24 -1.17 -8.30
N MET A 93 1.04 -1.52 -9.31
CA MET A 93 0.92 -0.96 -10.66
C MET A 93 -0.45 -1.26 -11.27
N ALA A 94 -0.93 -2.50 -11.18
CA ALA A 94 -2.24 -2.89 -11.68
C ALA A 94 -3.36 -2.10 -10.97
N VAL A 95 -3.31 -2.00 -9.64
CA VAL A 95 -4.27 -1.22 -8.84
C VAL A 95 -4.25 0.25 -9.24
N ALA A 96 -3.05 0.85 -9.40
CA ALA A 96 -2.92 2.25 -9.82
C ALA A 96 -3.49 2.48 -11.23
N THR A 97 -3.19 1.59 -12.19
CA THR A 97 -3.75 1.67 -13.55
C THR A 97 -5.27 1.53 -13.53
N SER A 98 -5.82 0.58 -12.77
CA SER A 98 -7.27 0.41 -12.62
C SER A 98 -7.93 1.62 -11.98
N MET A 99 -7.33 2.21 -10.92
CA MET A 99 -7.84 3.41 -10.27
C MET A 99 -7.85 4.59 -11.24
N PHE A 100 -6.77 4.77 -12.01
CA PHE A 100 -6.67 5.83 -13.00
C PHE A 100 -7.76 5.73 -14.07
N LEU A 101 -7.93 4.55 -14.68
CA LEU A 101 -8.96 4.33 -15.69
C LEU A 101 -10.37 4.54 -15.13
N LEU A 102 -10.65 3.98 -13.94
CA LEU A 102 -11.95 4.12 -13.29
C LEU A 102 -12.29 5.59 -13.01
N PHE A 103 -11.38 6.34 -12.40
CA PHE A 103 -11.64 7.75 -12.07
C PHE A 103 -11.72 8.64 -13.29
N LEU A 104 -10.92 8.36 -14.32
CA LEU A 104 -11.04 9.04 -15.60
C LEU A 104 -12.43 8.82 -16.19
N SER A 105 -12.92 7.57 -16.22
CA SER A 105 -14.26 7.23 -16.71
C SER A 105 -15.38 7.82 -15.85
N LEU A 106 -15.25 7.79 -14.53
CA LEU A 106 -16.22 8.40 -13.61
C LEU A 106 -16.26 9.93 -13.76
N GLY A 107 -15.13 10.55 -14.08
CA GLY A 107 -15.04 11.98 -14.37
C GLY A 107 -15.76 12.34 -15.66
N PHE A 108 -15.48 11.63 -16.76
CA PHE A 108 -16.18 11.87 -18.03
C PHE A 108 -17.68 11.58 -17.97
N SER A 109 -18.12 10.62 -17.15
CA SER A 109 -19.54 10.29 -16.98
C SER A 109 -20.28 11.19 -15.98
N GLY A 110 -19.59 12.13 -15.31
CA GLY A 110 -20.18 13.02 -14.30
C GLY A 110 -20.58 12.31 -12.99
N ARG A 111 -20.16 11.06 -12.79
CA ARG A 111 -20.52 10.23 -11.62
C ARG A 111 -19.52 10.28 -10.48
N LEU A 112 -18.49 11.12 -10.57
CA LEU A 112 -17.53 11.35 -9.49
C LEU A 112 -18.15 11.96 -8.22
N ASN A 113 -19.34 12.54 -8.31
CA ASN A 113 -20.01 13.17 -7.16
C ASN A 113 -20.65 12.14 -6.20
N ASP A 114 -20.70 10.86 -6.56
CA ASP A 114 -21.20 9.81 -5.67
C ASP A 114 -20.10 9.37 -4.71
N GLN A 115 -20.07 10.05 -3.54
CA GLN A 115 -19.06 9.85 -2.51
C GLN A 115 -19.04 8.43 -1.95
N HIS A 116 -20.21 7.78 -1.87
CA HIS A 116 -20.32 6.39 -1.41
C HIS A 116 -19.63 5.42 -2.36
N VAL A 117 -19.90 5.54 -3.66
CA VAL A 117 -19.26 4.71 -4.68
C VAL A 117 -17.75 4.94 -4.71
N PHE A 118 -17.32 6.20 -4.59
CA PHE A 118 -15.90 6.54 -4.53
C PHE A 118 -15.18 5.86 -3.35
N VAL A 119 -15.70 6.03 -2.14
CA VAL A 119 -15.11 5.47 -0.91
C VAL A 119 -15.13 3.95 -0.94
N ALA A 120 -16.24 3.34 -1.37
CA ALA A 120 -16.39 1.89 -1.41
C ALA A 120 -15.37 1.25 -2.36
N VAL A 121 -15.26 1.78 -3.59
CA VAL A 121 -14.37 1.22 -4.60
C VAL A 121 -12.90 1.42 -4.21
N LEU A 122 -12.52 2.61 -3.74
CA LEU A 122 -11.16 2.85 -3.26
C LEU A 122 -10.77 1.91 -2.13
N SER A 123 -11.64 1.79 -1.14
CA SER A 123 -11.39 0.96 0.02
C SER A 123 -11.28 -0.52 -0.39
N ALA A 124 -12.14 -0.99 -1.29
CA ALA A 124 -12.06 -2.36 -1.81
C ALA A 124 -10.75 -2.63 -2.57
N MET A 125 -10.32 -1.70 -3.42
CA MET A 125 -9.07 -1.83 -4.18
C MET A 125 -7.83 -1.79 -3.28
N LEU A 126 -7.79 -0.87 -2.31
CA LEU A 126 -6.72 -0.82 -1.31
C LEU A 126 -6.71 -2.05 -0.41
N GLY A 127 -7.89 -2.57 -0.06
CA GLY A 127 -8.03 -3.84 0.66
C GLY A 127 -7.46 -5.01 -0.13
N MET A 128 -7.77 -5.10 -1.43
CA MET A 128 -7.18 -6.14 -2.30
C MET A 128 -5.66 -6.01 -2.43
N ALA A 129 -5.14 -4.81 -2.66
CA ALA A 129 -3.69 -4.59 -2.78
C ALA A 129 -2.94 -5.04 -1.53
N ASN A 130 -3.46 -4.65 -0.35
CA ASN A 130 -2.88 -5.03 0.94
C ASN A 130 -3.08 -6.51 1.24
N GLY A 131 -4.24 -7.08 0.93
CA GLY A 131 -4.55 -8.49 1.17
C GLY A 131 -3.66 -9.41 0.32
N ALA A 132 -3.56 -9.14 -0.98
CA ALA A 132 -2.71 -9.90 -1.88
C ALA A 132 -1.23 -9.78 -1.47
N SER A 133 -0.76 -8.57 -1.16
CA SER A 133 0.60 -8.35 -0.65
C SER A 133 0.85 -9.13 0.65
N ALA A 134 -0.09 -9.09 1.60
CA ALA A 134 0.03 -9.76 2.88
C ALA A 134 0.04 -11.28 2.77
N LEU A 135 -0.74 -11.85 1.84
CA LEU A 135 -0.75 -13.29 1.59
C LEU A 135 0.57 -13.76 0.98
N ILE A 136 1.13 -13.01 0.03
CA ILE A 136 2.44 -13.30 -0.58
C ILE A 136 3.57 -13.19 0.47
N LEU A 137 3.51 -12.16 1.31
CA LEU A 137 4.52 -11.90 2.35
C LEU A 137 4.32 -12.68 3.65
N ARG A 138 3.20 -13.38 3.79
CA ARG A 138 2.71 -13.97 5.05
C ARG A 138 2.75 -12.96 6.23
N TRP A 139 2.42 -11.70 5.96
CA TRP A 139 2.54 -10.61 6.94
C TRP A 139 1.20 -10.26 7.56
N ARG A 140 1.00 -10.72 8.80
CA ARG A 140 -0.26 -10.54 9.55
C ARG A 140 -0.67 -9.08 9.73
N VAL A 141 0.28 -8.17 9.92
CA VAL A 141 -0.01 -6.74 10.13
C VAL A 141 -0.61 -6.13 8.86
N GLN A 142 -0.03 -6.42 7.70
CA GLN A 142 -0.57 -5.93 6.42
C GLN A 142 -1.93 -6.56 6.08
N PHE A 143 -2.16 -7.82 6.51
CA PHE A 143 -3.47 -8.46 6.37
C PHE A 143 -4.53 -7.78 7.24
N ALA A 144 -4.19 -7.32 8.45
CA ALA A 144 -5.10 -6.54 9.27
C ALA A 144 -5.49 -5.22 8.60
N CYS A 145 -4.56 -4.55 7.91
CA CYS A 145 -4.87 -3.37 7.10
C CYS A 145 -5.82 -3.70 5.94
N ALA A 146 -5.68 -4.86 5.31
CA ALA A 146 -6.60 -5.32 4.26
C ALA A 146 -8.02 -5.50 4.79
N ILE A 147 -8.17 -6.13 5.97
CA ILE A 147 -9.47 -6.29 6.63
C ILE A 147 -10.08 -4.93 6.95
N ALA A 148 -9.32 -4.01 7.54
CA ALA A 148 -9.81 -2.66 7.85
C ALA A 148 -10.31 -1.92 6.59
N TRP A 149 -9.59 -2.06 5.47
CA TRP A 149 -10.03 -1.51 4.19
C TRP A 149 -11.31 -2.16 3.65
N TRP A 150 -11.45 -3.49 3.73
CA TRP A 150 -12.69 -4.16 3.33
C TRP A 150 -13.86 -3.81 4.23
N VAL A 151 -13.66 -3.72 5.55
CA VAL A 151 -14.68 -3.25 6.49
C VAL A 151 -15.13 -1.84 6.14
N THR A 152 -14.18 -0.95 5.81
CA THR A 152 -14.49 0.42 5.37
C THR A 152 -15.30 0.42 4.08
N ALA A 153 -14.95 -0.44 3.11
CA ALA A 153 -15.70 -0.59 1.86
C ALA A 153 -17.14 -1.02 2.12
N VAL A 154 -17.34 -2.08 2.91
CA VAL A 154 -18.66 -2.59 3.26
C VAL A 154 -19.47 -1.54 4.03
N ALA A 155 -18.89 -0.91 5.05
CA ALA A 155 -19.56 0.11 5.85
C ALA A 155 -19.98 1.32 4.99
N SER A 156 -19.16 1.71 4.00
CA SER A 156 -19.48 2.82 3.11
C SER A 156 -20.67 2.55 2.18
N CYS A 157 -21.05 1.29 1.96
CA CYS A 157 -22.26 0.94 1.19
C CYS A 157 -23.56 1.16 1.97
N PHE A 158 -23.50 1.25 3.31
CA PHE A 158 -24.70 1.33 4.19
C PHE A 158 -24.74 2.59 5.07
N GLY A 159 -23.62 3.29 5.23
CA GLY A 159 -23.52 4.50 6.05
C GLY A 159 -24.10 5.74 5.36
N THR A 160 -24.04 6.89 6.05
CA THR A 160 -24.27 8.22 5.44
C THR A 160 -22.97 8.76 4.83
N ASP A 161 -23.07 9.77 3.95
CA ASP A 161 -21.89 10.41 3.32
C ASP A 161 -20.83 10.81 4.35
N ALA A 162 -21.26 11.46 5.44
CA ALA A 162 -20.38 11.90 6.52
C ALA A 162 -19.75 10.73 7.29
N GLN A 163 -20.46 9.62 7.48
CA GLN A 163 -19.90 8.43 8.11
C GLN A 163 -18.87 7.75 7.19
N SER A 164 -19.17 7.65 5.89
CA SER A 164 -18.28 7.06 4.90
C SER A 164 -16.96 7.81 4.79
N ILE A 165 -16.99 9.15 4.73
CA ILE A 165 -15.76 9.96 4.66
C ILE A 165 -14.95 9.86 5.96
N VAL A 166 -15.60 9.86 7.12
CA VAL A 166 -14.91 9.72 8.41
C VAL A 166 -14.26 8.35 8.54
N LEU A 167 -14.99 7.27 8.22
CA LEU A 167 -14.45 5.91 8.22
C LEU A 167 -13.28 5.78 7.25
N TYR A 168 -13.39 6.37 6.06
CA TYR A 168 -12.30 6.40 5.09
C TYR A 168 -11.06 7.08 5.65
N LEU A 169 -11.20 8.26 6.26
CA LEU A 169 -10.08 9.00 6.86
C LEU A 169 -9.43 8.20 8.01
N VAL A 170 -10.23 7.58 8.88
CA VAL A 170 -9.72 6.72 9.95
C VAL A 170 -8.95 5.53 9.37
N ALA A 171 -9.51 4.83 8.39
CA ALA A 171 -8.85 3.71 7.73
C ALA A 171 -7.57 4.15 7.02
N LEU A 172 -7.58 5.32 6.38
CA LEU A 172 -6.43 5.89 5.71
C LEU A 172 -5.32 6.23 6.71
N PHE A 173 -5.65 6.82 7.85
CA PHE A 173 -4.68 7.08 8.91
C PHE A 173 -4.05 5.79 9.44
N LEU A 174 -4.87 4.81 9.80
CA LEU A 174 -4.38 3.56 10.38
C LEU A 174 -3.60 2.70 9.36
N CYS A 175 -4.17 2.48 8.19
CA CYS A 175 -3.65 1.54 7.20
C CYS A 175 -2.55 2.11 6.30
N GLN A 176 -2.44 3.44 6.15
CA GLN A 176 -1.39 4.06 5.35
C GLN A 176 -0.34 4.70 6.24
N ILE A 177 -0.74 5.59 7.15
CA ILE A 177 0.21 6.38 7.94
C ILE A 177 0.79 5.55 9.08
N VAL A 178 -0.04 4.99 9.96
CA VAL A 178 0.45 4.19 11.10
C VAL A 178 1.17 2.94 10.62
N PHE A 179 0.59 2.21 9.67
CA PHE A 179 1.25 1.06 9.06
C PHE A 179 2.57 1.42 8.37
N GLY A 180 2.61 2.52 7.62
CA GLY A 180 3.83 2.98 6.96
C GLY A 180 4.92 3.38 7.95
N ILE A 181 4.57 4.03 9.05
CA ILE A 181 5.51 4.33 10.15
C ILE A 181 6.02 3.05 10.81
N TYR A 182 5.13 2.10 11.10
CA TYR A 182 5.49 0.80 11.65
C TYR A 182 6.49 0.05 10.75
N ALA A 183 6.22 0.03 9.44
CA ALA A 183 7.10 -0.55 8.43
C ALA A 183 8.49 0.13 8.41
N MET A 184 8.55 1.46 8.46
CA MET A 184 9.82 2.19 8.54
C MET A 184 10.59 1.92 9.84
N MET A 185 9.89 1.82 10.98
CA MET A 185 10.53 1.50 12.26
C MET A 185 11.14 0.10 12.26
N GLY A 186 10.47 -0.88 11.65
CA GLY A 186 10.99 -2.23 11.41
C GLY A 186 12.31 -2.19 10.63
N GLU A 187 12.34 -1.41 9.55
CA GLU A 187 13.56 -1.21 8.74
C GLU A 187 14.72 -0.62 9.57
N VAL A 188 14.45 0.44 10.34
CA VAL A 188 15.46 1.08 11.20
C VAL A 188 16.02 0.11 12.23
N GLN A 189 15.16 -0.71 12.84
CA GLN A 189 15.58 -1.72 13.81
C GLN A 189 16.41 -2.82 13.15
N ALA A 190 16.03 -3.28 11.96
CA ALA A 190 16.77 -4.26 11.20
C ALA A 190 18.17 -3.75 10.80
N ARG A 191 18.26 -2.49 10.35
CA ARG A 191 19.55 -1.83 10.07
C ARG A 191 20.43 -1.73 11.32
N LYS A 192 19.86 -1.36 12.47
CA LYS A 192 20.59 -1.29 13.75
C LYS A 192 21.13 -2.65 14.20
N ARG A 193 20.39 -3.74 14.02
CA ARG A 193 20.85 -5.11 14.34
C ARG A 193 22.03 -5.54 13.48
N ARG A 194 21.99 -5.25 12.17
CA ARG A 194 23.12 -5.51 11.25
C ARG A 194 24.37 -4.73 11.63
N ALA A 195 24.22 -3.45 12.01
CA ALA A 195 25.34 -2.61 12.43
C ALA A 195 25.99 -3.09 13.75
N ARG A 196 25.26 -3.87 14.57
CA ARG A 196 25.76 -4.44 15.83
C ARG A 196 26.39 -5.83 15.67
N GLY A 197 26.30 -6.45 14.50
CA GLY A 197 26.85 -7.80 14.26
C GLY A 197 25.98 -8.94 14.81
N ASP A 198 24.76 -8.66 15.28
CA ASP A 198 23.84 -9.65 15.86
C ASP A 198 23.04 -10.44 14.79
N ALA A 199 23.57 -10.59 13.57
CA ALA A 199 22.85 -11.11 12.40
C ALA A 199 23.45 -12.41 11.85
#